data_AF-A0A1G9A789-F1
#
_entry.id   AF-A0A1G9A789-F1
#
_cell.length_a   1.000
_cell.length_b   1.000
_cell.length_c   1.000
_cell.angle_alpha   90.00
_cell.angle_beta   90.00
_cell.angle_gamma   90.00
#
_symmetry.space_group_name_H-M   'P 1'
#
loop_
_entity.id
_entity.type
_entity.pdbx_description
1 polymer ?
#
loop_
_entity_poly.entity_id
_entity_poly.type
_entity_poly.pdbx_seq_one_letter_code
_entity_poly.pdbx_strand_id
1 'polypeptide(L)'
;MGLLDFLFGKKTTEQTKTSSFNNKPLVQIEDSFIIINSMDYFGMYEKSKDGNWLISWRGSTQGKPYGEYLLYDIKNKEVATHGKLEKPQAGHVANNGTFTIEDWMNSNSLIGTFNVFSSTGESLFKETLQANILNSGISTNGELAVCQTANNPNGDDGSVMVAVNVKTNSRLFKIHPEIGWADGYDFDEEKQLIKVVVNSVGKFSYDSNGNFIDAKKYIEARLNSTEYNIAILACDEIMKEDNVSVEVAQSVFDSASKALAKGGVNDSSYKPIAYKSMGLAQLVMGNEKEALKNFDEAMKLNPKIGLKRKSDSLRKKLNSN
;
A
#
# COMPACT_ATOMS: atom_id res chain seq x y z
N MET A 1 28.69 -58.08 -53.62
CA MET A 1 29.27 -57.03 -52.77
C MET A 1 28.12 -56.15 -52.30
N GLY A 2 27.85 -55.91 -51.03
CA GLY A 2 28.38 -56.41 -49.77
C GLY A 2 27.55 -55.74 -48.68
N LEU A 3 27.19 -56.47 -47.63
CA LEU A 3 26.31 -56.07 -46.52
C LEU A 3 26.93 -54.99 -45.58
N LEU A 4 27.86 -54.17 -46.08
CA LEU A 4 28.69 -53.24 -45.32
C LEU A 4 28.51 -51.76 -45.69
N ASP A 5 27.81 -51.41 -46.78
CA ASP A 5 27.54 -50.01 -47.16
C ASP A 5 26.37 -49.36 -46.40
N PHE A 6 25.71 -50.09 -45.49
CA PHE A 6 24.62 -49.59 -44.65
C PHE A 6 25.10 -48.97 -43.31
N LEU A 7 26.39 -49.06 -42.98
CA LEU A 7 26.91 -48.66 -41.65
C LEU A 7 27.79 -47.40 -41.65
N PHE A 8 28.06 -46.76 -42.78
CA PHE A 8 28.82 -45.50 -42.81
C PHE A 8 28.19 -44.48 -43.76
N GLY A 9 27.16 -43.80 -43.26
CA GLY A 9 26.55 -42.65 -43.92
C GLY A 9 27.55 -41.51 -44.11
N LYS A 10 27.69 -41.07 -45.37
CA LYS A 10 28.42 -39.86 -45.78
C LYS A 10 27.94 -38.64 -44.97
N LYS A 11 28.86 -37.97 -44.28
CA LYS A 11 28.66 -36.61 -43.77
C LYS A 11 28.50 -35.65 -44.95
N THR A 12 27.27 -35.26 -45.25
CA THR A 12 26.97 -34.04 -45.99
C THR A 12 27.25 -32.84 -45.09
N THR A 13 28.26 -32.05 -45.46
CA THR A 13 28.56 -30.77 -44.83
C THR A 13 27.47 -29.78 -45.20
N GLU A 14 26.41 -29.71 -44.39
CA GLU A 14 25.49 -28.57 -44.42
C GLU A 14 26.21 -27.38 -43.81
N GLN A 15 26.60 -26.43 -44.66
CA GLN A 15 26.93 -25.07 -44.26
C GLN A 15 25.72 -24.51 -43.52
N THR A 16 25.80 -24.50 -42.19
CA THR A 16 24.88 -23.79 -41.32
C THR A 16 25.02 -22.31 -41.67
N LYS A 17 24.09 -21.79 -42.46
CA LYS A 17 23.88 -20.35 -42.59
C LYS A 17 23.55 -19.84 -41.19
N THR A 18 24.54 -19.26 -40.53
CA THR A 18 24.37 -18.37 -39.38
C THR A 18 23.62 -17.13 -39.87
N SER A 19 22.30 -17.25 -40.01
CA SER A 19 21.43 -16.11 -40.10
C SER A 19 21.34 -15.50 -38.71
N SER A 20 22.22 -14.55 -38.42
CA SER A 20 22.06 -13.62 -37.30
C SER A 20 20.89 -12.68 -37.62
N PHE A 21 19.67 -13.18 -37.49
CA PHE A 21 18.53 -12.29 -37.34
C PHE A 21 18.63 -11.71 -35.93
N ASN A 22 19.14 -10.47 -35.84
CA ASN A 22 18.92 -9.59 -34.71
C ASN A 22 17.42 -9.27 -34.64
N ASN A 23 16.59 -10.27 -34.29
CA ASN A 23 15.18 -10.09 -34.00
C ASN A 23 15.08 -9.54 -32.58
N LYS A 24 15.39 -8.26 -32.42
CA LYS A 24 15.01 -7.56 -31.19
C LYS A 24 13.49 -7.75 -31.02
N PRO A 25 13.02 -8.09 -29.81
CA PRO A 25 11.60 -8.29 -29.57
C PRO A 25 10.82 -7.05 -30.02
N LEU A 26 9.78 -7.25 -30.83
CA LEU A 26 8.87 -6.16 -31.17
C LEU A 26 8.01 -5.90 -29.93
N VAL A 27 8.41 -4.90 -29.15
CA VAL A 27 7.75 -4.48 -27.92
C VAL A 27 6.81 -3.33 -28.21
N GLN A 28 5.56 -3.48 -27.77
CA GLN A 28 4.55 -2.41 -27.76
C GLN A 28 4.18 -2.12 -26.32
N ILE A 29 4.23 -0.85 -25.93
CA ILE A 29 3.84 -0.39 -24.60
C ILE A 29 2.63 0.50 -24.79
N GLU A 30 1.50 0.06 -24.25
CA GLU A 30 0.24 0.80 -24.20
C GLU A 30 0.05 1.40 -22.79
N ASP A 31 -1.09 2.05 -22.53
CA ASP A 31 -1.31 2.78 -21.27
C ASP A 31 -1.08 1.91 -20.02
N SER A 32 -1.59 0.67 -20.01
CA SER A 32 -1.48 -0.22 -18.84
C SER A 32 -0.93 -1.61 -19.15
N PHE A 33 -0.54 -1.86 -20.41
CA PHE A 33 -0.09 -3.18 -20.84
C PHE A 33 1.16 -3.12 -21.70
N ILE A 34 1.96 -4.19 -21.66
CA ILE A 34 3.07 -4.45 -22.56
C ILE A 34 2.78 -5.70 -23.40
N ILE A 35 3.10 -5.62 -24.68
CA ILE A 35 2.99 -6.72 -25.64
C ILE A 35 4.39 -7.03 -26.17
N ILE A 36 4.80 -8.30 -26.07
CA ILE A 36 6.04 -8.80 -26.65
C ILE A 36 5.70 -9.94 -27.60
N ASN A 37 5.50 -9.60 -28.87
CA ASN A 37 5.00 -10.55 -29.88
C ASN A 37 5.90 -11.76 -30.07
N SER A 38 7.22 -11.58 -29.96
CA SER A 38 8.18 -12.68 -30.07
C SER A 38 8.09 -13.71 -28.94
N MET A 39 7.37 -13.39 -27.86
CA MET A 39 7.21 -14.25 -26.68
C MET A 39 5.75 -14.66 -26.43
N ASP A 40 4.81 -14.28 -27.31
CA ASP A 40 3.37 -14.43 -27.05
C ASP A 40 2.99 -13.90 -25.64
N TYR A 41 3.49 -12.69 -25.34
CA TYR A 41 3.37 -12.08 -24.02
C TYR A 41 2.48 -10.84 -24.07
N PHE A 42 1.53 -10.80 -23.15
CA PHE A 42 0.64 -9.68 -22.85
C PHE A 42 0.50 -9.61 -21.33
N GLY A 43 0.88 -8.49 -20.72
CA GLY A 43 0.88 -8.35 -19.26
C GLY A 43 0.73 -6.90 -18.81
N MET A 44 0.32 -6.71 -17.56
CA MET A 44 0.37 -5.42 -16.89
C MET A 44 1.82 -5.04 -16.62
N TYR A 45 2.13 -3.76 -16.43
CA TYR A 45 3.49 -3.34 -16.15
C TYR A 45 3.58 -2.14 -15.22
N GLU A 46 4.79 -1.96 -14.67
CA GLU A 46 5.23 -0.75 -14.00
C GLU A 46 6.64 -0.38 -14.46
N LYS A 47 6.94 0.93 -14.53
CA LYS A 47 8.25 1.46 -14.92
C LYS A 47 9.05 1.93 -13.71
N SER A 48 10.37 1.83 -13.79
CA SER A 48 11.25 2.49 -12.83
C SER A 48 11.12 4.00 -12.94
N LYS A 49 11.54 4.71 -11.89
CA LYS A 49 11.42 6.17 -11.81
C LYS A 49 12.25 6.89 -12.87
N ASP A 50 13.38 6.32 -13.27
CA ASP A 50 14.21 6.81 -14.38
C ASP A 50 13.73 6.34 -15.77
N GLY A 51 12.73 5.45 -15.83
CA GLY A 51 12.17 4.92 -17.07
C GLY A 51 13.09 3.96 -17.83
N ASN A 52 14.20 3.50 -17.23
CA ASN A 52 15.13 2.57 -17.87
C ASN A 52 14.70 1.11 -17.73
N TRP A 53 13.89 0.78 -16.72
CA TRP A 53 13.41 -0.56 -16.45
C TRP A 53 11.89 -0.61 -16.46
N LEU A 54 11.37 -1.79 -16.82
CA LEU A 54 9.96 -2.12 -16.74
C LEU A 54 9.79 -3.54 -16.20
N ILE A 55 9.04 -3.69 -15.11
CA ILE A 55 8.60 -4.99 -14.63
C ILE A 55 7.19 -5.25 -15.16
N SER A 56 6.95 -6.45 -15.68
CA SER A 56 5.66 -6.86 -16.18
C SER A 56 5.25 -8.20 -15.64
N TRP A 57 3.93 -8.38 -15.45
CA TRP A 57 3.35 -9.61 -14.95
C TRP A 57 2.03 -9.92 -15.66
N ARG A 58 1.71 -11.22 -15.68
CA ARG A 58 0.37 -11.74 -16.02
C ARG A 58 0.04 -12.90 -15.11
N GLY A 59 -1.16 -12.87 -14.54
CA GLY A 59 -1.66 -13.95 -13.68
C GLY A 59 -1.80 -15.28 -14.43
N SER A 60 -2.00 -16.36 -13.67
CA SER A 60 -2.38 -17.65 -14.25
C SER A 60 -3.76 -17.56 -14.92
N THR A 61 -3.94 -18.31 -16.01
CA THR A 61 -5.19 -18.39 -16.76
C THR A 61 -5.69 -19.84 -16.81
N GLN A 62 -6.94 -20.05 -17.21
CA GLN A 62 -7.46 -21.40 -17.41
C GLN A 62 -6.54 -22.19 -18.37
N GLY A 63 -5.98 -23.31 -17.91
CA GLY A 63 -5.02 -24.12 -18.67
C GLY A 63 -3.53 -23.76 -18.50
N LYS A 64 -3.19 -22.66 -17.81
CA LYS A 64 -1.82 -22.29 -17.42
C LYS A 64 -1.75 -22.13 -15.89
N PRO A 65 -1.26 -23.14 -15.16
CA PRO A 65 -1.30 -23.14 -13.68
C PRO A 65 -0.38 -22.09 -13.05
N TYR A 66 0.55 -21.52 -13.82
CA TYR A 66 1.47 -20.47 -13.39
C TYR A 66 1.23 -19.22 -14.23
N GLY A 67 1.31 -18.06 -13.57
CA GLY A 67 1.53 -16.79 -14.24
C GLY A 67 3.00 -16.59 -14.59
N GLU A 68 3.26 -15.50 -15.29
CA GLU A 68 4.60 -15.15 -15.79
C GLU A 68 4.94 -13.72 -15.40
N TYR A 69 6.21 -13.46 -15.19
CA TYR A 69 6.75 -12.13 -15.03
C TYR A 69 8.00 -11.94 -15.87
N LEU A 70 8.26 -10.70 -16.28
CA LEU A 70 9.52 -10.36 -16.96
C LEU A 70 10.00 -8.99 -16.56
N LEU A 71 11.32 -8.83 -16.55
CA LEU A 71 11.98 -7.55 -16.45
C LEU A 71 12.50 -7.16 -17.83
N TYR A 72 12.12 -5.98 -18.31
CA TYR A 72 12.53 -5.43 -19.58
C TYR A 72 13.48 -4.25 -19.37
N ASP A 73 14.65 -4.33 -19.99
CA ASP A 73 15.60 -3.23 -20.10
C ASP A 73 15.20 -2.37 -21.31
N ILE A 74 14.60 -1.21 -21.03
CA ILE A 74 14.10 -0.29 -22.07
C ILE A 74 15.25 0.28 -22.89
N LYS A 75 16.40 0.53 -22.25
CA LYS A 75 17.56 1.15 -22.89
C LYS A 75 18.21 0.20 -23.89
N ASN A 76 18.43 -1.05 -23.49
CA ASN A 76 19.06 -2.07 -24.33
C ASN A 76 18.05 -2.75 -25.28
N LYS A 77 16.75 -2.59 -25.00
CA LYS A 77 15.62 -3.16 -25.72
C LYS A 77 15.60 -4.69 -25.66
N GLU A 78 15.80 -5.23 -24.46
CA GLU A 78 15.88 -6.67 -24.22
C GLU A 78 15.15 -7.10 -22.95
N VAL A 79 14.75 -8.37 -22.92
CA VAL A 79 14.22 -8.99 -21.71
C VAL A 79 15.40 -9.46 -20.88
N ALA A 80 15.64 -8.78 -19.76
CA ALA A 80 16.75 -9.07 -18.85
C ALA A 80 16.51 -10.36 -18.06
N THR A 81 15.27 -10.59 -17.63
CA THR A 81 14.87 -11.84 -16.99
C THR A 81 13.40 -12.16 -17.22
N HIS A 82 13.05 -13.45 -17.19
CA HIS A 82 11.70 -13.97 -17.34
C HIS A 82 11.54 -15.18 -16.41
N GLY A 83 10.51 -15.16 -15.56
CA GLY A 83 10.21 -16.24 -14.64
C GLY A 83 8.73 -16.54 -14.52
N LYS A 84 8.42 -17.54 -13.70
CA LYS A 84 7.07 -18.02 -13.42
C LYS A 84 6.80 -17.94 -11.93
N LEU A 85 5.57 -17.58 -11.60
CA LEU A 85 5.01 -17.54 -10.24
C LEU A 85 3.61 -18.13 -10.30
N GLU A 86 3.03 -18.52 -9.16
CA GLU A 86 1.73 -19.19 -9.18
C GLU A 86 0.64 -18.24 -9.65
N LYS A 87 0.60 -17.04 -9.07
CA LYS A 87 -0.39 -16.01 -9.37
C LYS A 87 0.16 -14.60 -9.11
N PRO A 88 1.10 -14.11 -9.93
CA PRO A 88 1.61 -12.74 -9.80
C PRO A 88 0.50 -11.71 -10.03
N GLN A 89 0.39 -10.71 -9.16
CA GLN A 89 -0.68 -9.70 -9.17
C GLN A 89 -0.20 -8.26 -9.34
N ALA A 90 0.99 -7.95 -8.85
CA ALA A 90 1.60 -6.62 -8.93
C ALA A 90 3.12 -6.72 -8.80
N GLY A 91 3.84 -5.70 -9.27
CA GLY A 91 5.28 -5.60 -9.09
C GLY A 91 5.80 -4.19 -9.29
N HIS A 92 6.89 -3.87 -8.60
CA HIS A 92 7.57 -2.57 -8.64
C HIS A 92 9.04 -2.75 -9.01
N VAL A 93 9.64 -1.75 -9.66
CA VAL A 93 11.04 -1.86 -10.13
C VAL A 93 11.84 -0.60 -9.81
N ALA A 94 13.03 -0.81 -9.26
CA ALA A 94 14.01 0.21 -8.94
C ALA A 94 14.87 0.60 -10.16
N ASN A 95 15.59 1.70 -10.07
CA ASN A 95 16.43 2.19 -11.18
C ASN A 95 17.64 1.28 -11.48
N ASN A 96 18.03 0.43 -10.53
CA ASN A 96 19.08 -0.58 -10.73
C ASN A 96 18.54 -1.90 -11.31
N GLY A 97 17.23 -1.98 -11.59
CA GLY A 97 16.57 -3.17 -12.12
C GLY A 97 16.23 -4.22 -11.07
N THR A 98 16.50 -4.00 -9.78
CA THR A 98 15.92 -4.80 -8.70
C THR A 98 14.42 -4.58 -8.69
N PHE A 99 13.64 -5.64 -8.47
CA PHE A 99 12.18 -5.56 -8.53
C PHE A 99 11.50 -6.42 -7.47
N THR A 100 10.27 -6.05 -7.13
CA THR A 100 9.38 -6.84 -6.28
C THR A 100 8.27 -7.46 -7.12
N ILE A 101 7.78 -8.63 -6.70
CA ILE A 101 6.51 -9.19 -7.21
C ILE A 101 5.70 -9.78 -6.07
N GLU A 102 4.42 -9.40 -6.06
CA GLU A 102 3.37 -9.94 -5.23
C GLU A 102 2.80 -11.20 -5.89
N ASP A 103 2.98 -12.35 -5.25
CA ASP A 103 2.39 -13.61 -5.70
C ASP A 103 1.24 -14.01 -4.75
N TRP A 104 0.02 -14.07 -5.27
CA TRP A 104 -1.16 -14.48 -4.49
C TRP A 104 -1.35 -16.00 -4.41
N MET A 105 -0.37 -16.78 -4.89
CA MET A 105 -0.33 -18.22 -4.71
C MET A 105 -1.66 -18.88 -5.19
N ASN A 106 -2.16 -19.85 -4.42
CA ASN A 106 -3.40 -20.54 -4.68
C ASN A 106 -4.63 -19.70 -4.27
N SER A 107 -5.62 -19.60 -5.16
CA SER A 107 -6.89 -18.89 -4.90
C SER A 107 -7.75 -19.49 -3.78
N ASN A 108 -7.46 -20.72 -3.33
CA ASN A 108 -8.24 -21.40 -2.29
C ASN A 108 -7.76 -21.09 -0.86
N SER A 109 -6.76 -20.22 -0.69
CA SER A 109 -6.23 -19.85 0.63
C SER A 109 -5.83 -18.38 0.64
N LEU A 110 -5.97 -17.72 1.80
CA LEU A 110 -5.45 -16.37 2.01
C LEU A 110 -3.96 -16.46 2.29
N ILE A 111 -3.17 -16.61 1.24
CA ILE A 111 -1.73 -16.77 1.33
C ILE A 111 -1.07 -15.99 0.20
N GLY A 112 -0.05 -15.22 0.54
CA GLY A 112 0.70 -14.40 -0.41
C GLY A 112 2.18 -14.57 -0.18
N THR A 113 2.96 -14.50 -1.25
CA THR A 113 4.41 -14.45 -1.17
C THR A 113 4.89 -13.10 -1.68
N PHE A 114 5.63 -12.38 -0.85
CA PHE A 114 6.37 -11.20 -1.25
C PHE A 114 7.75 -11.62 -1.74
N ASN A 115 8.04 -11.35 -3.01
CA ASN A 115 9.32 -11.70 -3.64
C ASN A 115 10.10 -10.43 -3.97
N VAL A 116 11.42 -10.48 -3.79
CA VAL A 116 12.36 -9.46 -4.26
C VAL A 116 13.43 -10.15 -5.08
N PHE A 117 13.65 -9.66 -6.30
CA PHE A 117 14.60 -10.22 -7.26
C PHE A 117 15.61 -9.17 -7.72
N SER A 118 16.81 -9.62 -8.06
CA SER A 118 17.79 -8.80 -8.77
C SER A 118 17.40 -8.64 -10.25
N SER A 119 18.09 -7.77 -10.97
CA SER A 119 17.89 -7.59 -12.41
C SER A 119 18.19 -8.84 -13.26
N THR A 120 18.91 -9.82 -12.72
CA THR A 120 19.18 -11.10 -13.37
C THR A 120 18.12 -12.17 -13.05
N GLY A 121 17.19 -11.87 -12.13
CA GLY A 121 16.18 -12.82 -11.63
C GLY A 121 16.65 -13.66 -10.44
N GLU A 122 17.78 -13.33 -9.83
CA GLU A 122 18.21 -13.96 -8.57
C GLU A 122 17.23 -13.57 -7.45
N SER A 123 16.78 -14.56 -6.67
CA SER A 123 15.91 -14.33 -5.51
C SER A 123 16.72 -13.72 -4.36
N LEU A 124 16.52 -12.42 -4.10
CA LEU A 124 17.17 -11.69 -3.01
C LEU A 124 16.43 -11.85 -1.69
N PHE A 125 15.10 -11.87 -1.74
CA PHE A 125 14.26 -12.08 -0.55
C PHE A 125 12.93 -12.74 -0.93
N LYS A 126 12.44 -13.59 -0.03
CA LYS A 126 11.13 -14.24 -0.15
C LYS A 126 10.52 -14.45 1.22
N GLU A 127 9.29 -13.98 1.42
CA GLU A 127 8.51 -14.28 2.61
C GLU A 127 7.08 -14.66 2.21
N THR A 128 6.62 -15.81 2.70
CA THR A 128 5.23 -16.27 2.54
C THR A 128 4.46 -15.89 3.79
N LEU A 129 3.32 -15.25 3.59
CA LEU A 129 2.46 -14.66 4.61
C LEU A 129 1.08 -15.31 4.54
N GLN A 130 0.47 -15.55 5.69
CA GLN A 130 -0.91 -16.06 5.85
C GLN A 130 -1.95 -14.96 5.54
N ALA A 131 -1.76 -14.22 4.45
CA ALA A 131 -2.71 -13.28 3.88
C ALA A 131 -2.25 -12.91 2.47
N ASN A 132 -3.18 -12.51 1.61
CA ASN A 132 -2.81 -11.95 0.31
C ASN A 132 -2.01 -10.65 0.50
N ILE A 133 -1.08 -10.38 -0.40
CA ILE A 133 -0.40 -9.08 -0.42
C ILE A 133 -1.39 -8.04 -0.95
N LEU A 134 -1.60 -6.96 -0.19
CA LEU A 134 -2.50 -5.88 -0.55
C LEU A 134 -1.82 -4.90 -1.52
N ASN A 135 -0.60 -4.51 -1.18
CA ASN A 135 0.27 -3.66 -1.99
C ASN A 135 1.72 -3.79 -1.51
N SER A 136 2.64 -3.27 -2.31
CA SER A 136 4.06 -3.25 -2.02
C SER A 136 4.75 -2.02 -2.62
N GLY A 137 6.05 -1.93 -2.42
CA GLY A 137 6.88 -0.87 -2.98
C GLY A 137 8.36 -1.19 -2.86
N ILE A 138 9.16 -0.54 -3.72
CA ILE A 138 10.62 -0.60 -3.69
C ILE A 138 11.19 0.81 -3.81
N SER A 139 12.25 1.08 -3.04
CA SER A 139 13.04 2.31 -3.13
C SER A 139 13.65 2.49 -4.53
N THR A 140 13.89 3.74 -4.92
CA THR A 140 14.45 4.08 -6.23
C THR A 140 15.85 3.48 -6.43
N ASN A 141 16.65 3.44 -5.36
CA ASN A 141 17.97 2.82 -5.34
C ASN A 141 17.93 1.28 -5.17
N GLY A 142 16.76 0.69 -4.91
CA GLY A 142 16.55 -0.74 -4.76
C GLY A 142 17.11 -1.35 -3.47
N GLU A 143 17.44 -0.55 -2.45
CA GLU A 143 18.00 -1.04 -1.18
C GLU A 143 16.93 -1.39 -0.14
N LEU A 144 15.75 -0.78 -0.23
CA LEU A 144 14.59 -1.02 0.64
C LEU A 144 13.39 -1.51 -0.18
N ALA A 145 12.66 -2.46 0.39
CA ALA A 145 11.39 -2.94 -0.12
C ALA A 145 10.39 -3.13 1.03
N VAL A 146 9.10 -2.99 0.73
CA VAL A 146 8.01 -3.11 1.72
C VAL A 146 6.79 -3.75 1.08
N CYS A 147 6.04 -4.51 1.86
CA CYS A 147 4.69 -4.93 1.50
C CYS A 147 3.74 -4.82 2.70
N GLN A 148 2.45 -4.65 2.42
CA GLN A 148 1.39 -4.87 3.39
C GLN A 148 0.47 -6.00 2.95
N THR A 149 -0.06 -6.74 3.90
CA THR A 149 -1.03 -7.79 3.65
C THR A 149 -2.45 -7.28 3.84
N ALA A 150 -3.39 -7.90 3.14
CA ALA A 150 -4.81 -7.72 3.36
C ALA A 150 -5.25 -8.31 4.70
N ASN A 151 -6.51 -8.08 5.08
CA ASN A 151 -7.04 -8.59 6.34
C ASN A 151 -7.19 -10.12 6.26
N ASN A 152 -6.68 -10.81 7.27
CA ASN A 152 -7.00 -12.21 7.52
C ASN A 152 -7.39 -12.36 8.99
N PRO A 153 -8.70 -12.49 9.32
CA PRO A 153 -9.14 -12.60 10.71
C PRO A 153 -8.76 -13.94 11.36
N ASN A 154 -8.31 -14.93 10.58
CA ASN A 154 -8.00 -16.28 11.04
C ASN A 154 -6.49 -16.57 11.03
N GLY A 155 -5.64 -15.58 10.73
CA GLY A 155 -4.18 -15.76 10.65
C GLY A 155 -3.42 -14.59 11.24
N ASP A 156 -2.19 -14.84 11.65
CA ASP A 156 -1.33 -13.84 12.32
C ASP A 156 -0.79 -12.76 11.37
N ASP A 157 -0.93 -12.98 10.06
CA ASP A 157 -0.41 -12.10 9.03
C ASP A 157 -1.49 -11.21 8.42
N GLY A 158 -2.65 -11.07 9.05
CA GLY A 158 -3.67 -10.12 8.63
C GLY A 158 -3.24 -8.67 8.91
N SER A 159 -3.29 -7.81 7.90
CA SER A 159 -3.01 -6.37 8.06
C SER A 159 -1.62 -6.09 8.66
N VAL A 160 -0.61 -6.86 8.28
CA VAL A 160 0.79 -6.64 8.70
C VAL A 160 1.55 -5.89 7.61
N MET A 161 2.56 -5.12 8.02
CA MET A 161 3.54 -4.49 7.15
C MET A 161 4.89 -5.16 7.35
N VAL A 162 5.51 -5.61 6.26
CA VAL A 162 6.84 -6.23 6.25
C VAL A 162 7.78 -5.35 5.46
N ALA A 163 8.93 -5.02 6.06
CA ALA A 163 9.97 -4.24 5.42
C ALA A 163 11.27 -5.05 5.35
N VAL A 164 12.04 -4.81 4.29
CA VAL A 164 13.23 -5.59 3.96
C VAL A 164 14.37 -4.66 3.55
N ASN A 165 15.56 -4.95 4.06
CA ASN A 165 16.80 -4.44 3.51
C ASN A 165 17.25 -5.42 2.42
N VAL A 166 17.15 -4.98 1.17
CA VAL A 166 17.41 -5.78 -0.02
C VAL A 166 18.90 -6.03 -0.19
N LYS A 167 19.76 -5.13 0.27
CA LYS A 167 21.22 -5.27 0.17
C LYS A 167 21.76 -6.38 1.08
N THR A 168 21.15 -6.54 2.26
CA THR A 168 21.52 -7.56 3.23
C THR A 168 20.61 -8.79 3.19
N ASN A 169 19.65 -8.84 2.25
CA ASN A 169 18.65 -9.90 2.12
C ASN A 169 17.91 -10.21 3.44
N SER A 170 17.65 -9.18 4.26
CA SER A 170 17.15 -9.36 5.63
C SER A 170 15.90 -8.53 5.90
N ARG A 171 14.94 -9.15 6.58
CA ARG A 171 13.76 -8.45 7.11
C ARG A 171 14.20 -7.41 8.15
N LEU A 172 13.75 -6.18 7.95
CA LEU A 172 13.88 -5.08 8.91
C LEU A 172 12.86 -5.23 10.03
N PHE A 173 11.58 -5.35 9.66
CA PHE A 173 10.49 -5.54 10.61
C PHE A 173 9.29 -6.25 9.99
N LYS A 174 8.39 -6.72 10.87
CA LYS A 174 7.04 -7.18 10.57
C LYS A 174 6.14 -6.72 11.70
N ILE A 175 5.23 -5.80 11.42
CA ILE A 175 4.42 -5.10 12.43
C ILE A 175 2.97 -4.96 11.99
N HIS A 176 2.07 -4.71 12.94
CA HIS A 176 0.80 -4.08 12.62
C HIS A 176 1.01 -2.55 12.58
N PRO A 177 0.83 -1.91 11.41
CA PRO A 177 1.08 -0.47 11.28
C PRO A 177 0.07 0.33 12.11
N GLU A 178 0.56 1.30 12.90
CA GLU A 178 -0.27 2.17 13.74
C GLU A 178 -1.39 2.89 12.98
N ILE A 179 -1.16 3.25 11.71
CA ILE A 179 -2.12 4.02 10.90
C ILE A 179 -2.90 3.16 9.88
N GLY A 180 -2.79 1.83 9.98
CA GLY A 180 -3.48 0.90 9.09
C GLY A 180 -2.82 0.76 7.70
N TRP A 181 -3.63 0.47 6.70
CA TRP A 181 -3.14 0.27 5.33
C TRP A 181 -2.71 1.57 4.66
N ALA A 182 -1.57 1.51 3.99
CA ALA A 182 -1.08 2.57 3.14
C ALA A 182 -1.76 2.47 1.76
N ASP A 183 -1.97 3.61 1.12
CA ASP A 183 -2.38 3.69 -0.29
C ASP A 183 -1.19 3.48 -1.26
N GLY A 184 0.03 3.59 -0.74
CA GLY A 184 1.28 3.41 -1.49
C GLY A 184 2.50 3.74 -0.65
N TYR A 185 3.67 3.76 -1.28
CA TYR A 185 4.95 3.94 -0.58
C TYR A 185 5.85 4.97 -1.26
N ASP A 186 6.65 5.63 -0.44
CA ASP A 186 7.79 6.46 -0.82
C ASP A 186 8.94 6.15 0.15
N PHE A 187 10.15 6.63 -0.14
CA PHE A 187 11.34 6.26 0.63
C PHE A 187 12.22 7.49 0.91
N ASP A 188 12.76 7.55 2.12
CA ASP A 188 13.88 8.42 2.45
C ASP A 188 15.16 7.58 2.40
N GLU A 189 15.81 7.51 1.25
CA GLU A 189 16.94 6.60 1.04
C GLU A 189 18.17 6.99 1.87
N GLU A 190 18.38 8.29 2.09
CA GLU A 190 19.49 8.78 2.93
C GLU A 190 19.30 8.37 4.39
N LYS A 191 18.07 8.48 4.90
CA LYS A 191 17.74 8.13 6.29
C LYS A 191 17.25 6.70 6.48
N GLN A 192 17.13 5.94 5.39
CA GLN A 192 16.56 4.60 5.35
C GLN A 192 15.17 4.51 5.99
N LEU A 193 14.30 5.50 5.69
CA LEU A 193 12.92 5.53 6.20
C LEU A 193 11.95 5.04 5.13
N ILE A 194 10.93 4.31 5.59
CA ILE A 194 9.81 3.88 4.76
C ILE A 194 8.68 4.87 4.98
N LYS A 195 8.25 5.56 3.92
CA LYS A 195 7.15 6.52 3.97
C LYS A 195 5.89 5.87 3.44
N VAL A 196 4.88 5.72 4.30
CA VAL A 196 3.53 5.33 3.87
C VAL A 196 2.80 6.54 3.31
N VAL A 197 2.14 6.34 2.17
CA VAL A 197 1.26 7.32 1.55
C VAL A 197 -0.16 7.08 2.03
N VAL A 198 -0.81 8.13 2.52
CA VAL A 198 -2.23 8.12 2.89
C VAL A 198 -2.94 9.18 2.06
N ASN A 199 -3.82 8.75 1.17
CA ASN A 199 -4.54 9.61 0.24
C ASN A 199 -5.31 10.69 1.01
N SER A 200 -5.23 11.92 0.51
CA SER A 200 -5.85 13.11 1.12
C SER A 200 -5.37 13.48 2.53
N VAL A 201 -4.30 12.84 3.02
CA VAL A 201 -3.69 13.13 4.34
C VAL A 201 -2.21 13.49 4.20
N GLY A 202 -1.41 12.65 3.53
CA GLY A 202 0.01 12.94 3.29
C GLY A 202 0.92 11.72 3.33
N LYS A 203 2.19 11.96 3.67
CA LYS A 203 3.24 10.94 3.77
C LYS A 203 3.85 10.92 5.17
N PHE A 204 3.96 9.73 5.74
CA PHE A 204 4.38 9.52 7.13
C PHE A 204 5.37 8.37 7.23
N SER A 205 6.32 8.47 8.15
CA SER A 205 7.53 7.66 8.12
C SER A 205 7.55 6.60 9.22
N TYR A 206 8.06 5.43 8.88
CA TYR A 206 8.51 4.39 9.79
C TYR A 206 10.04 4.29 9.74
N ASP A 207 10.66 4.08 10.90
CA ASP A 207 12.10 3.78 10.99
C ASP A 207 12.41 2.31 10.65
N SER A 208 13.69 1.93 10.66
CA SER A 208 14.14 0.58 10.35
C SER A 208 13.69 -0.50 11.35
N ASN A 209 13.17 -0.11 12.52
CA ASN A 209 12.63 -1.02 13.53
C ASN A 209 11.10 -1.13 13.43
N GLY A 210 10.47 -0.37 12.54
CA GLY A 210 9.02 -0.32 12.41
C GLY A 210 8.34 0.64 13.39
N ASN A 211 9.08 1.56 14.02
CA ASN A 211 8.46 2.59 14.86
C ASN A 211 7.85 3.69 13.98
N PHE A 212 6.62 4.11 14.30
CA PHE A 212 6.00 5.25 13.63
C PHE A 212 6.52 6.57 14.21
N ILE A 213 7.32 7.30 13.43
CA ILE A 213 8.02 8.50 13.93
C ILE A 213 7.29 9.81 13.61
N ASP A 214 6.18 9.73 12.87
CA ASP A 214 5.42 10.89 12.38
C ASP A 214 4.03 11.03 13.06
N ALA A 215 3.83 10.44 14.25
CA ALA A 215 2.53 10.41 14.94
C ALA A 215 1.87 11.80 15.07
N LYS A 216 2.60 12.80 15.58
CA LYS A 216 2.10 14.17 15.71
C LYS A 216 1.75 14.79 14.36
N LYS A 217 2.63 14.63 13.37
CA LYS A 217 2.45 15.14 12.00
C LYS A 217 1.21 14.51 11.35
N TYR A 218 0.96 13.23 11.59
CA TYR A 218 -0.20 12.51 11.09
C TYR A 218 -1.51 13.04 11.66
N ILE A 219 -1.57 13.22 12.98
CA ILE A 219 -2.75 13.78 13.65
C ILE A 219 -3.03 15.21 13.15
N GLU A 220 -1.99 16.05 13.08
CA GLU A 220 -2.10 17.42 12.56
C GLU A 220 -2.58 17.44 11.10
N ALA A 221 -2.07 16.56 10.24
CA ALA A 221 -2.49 16.47 8.85
C ALA A 221 -3.96 16.06 8.72
N ARG A 222 -4.43 15.10 9.53
CA ARG A 222 -5.84 14.67 9.51
C ARG A 222 -6.77 15.76 10.01
N LEU A 223 -6.44 16.44 11.11
CA LEU A 223 -7.21 17.60 11.60
C LEU A 223 -7.30 18.72 10.55
N ASN A 224 -6.28 18.87 9.70
CA ASN A 224 -6.22 19.90 8.68
C ASN A 224 -6.70 19.46 7.29
N SER A 225 -7.17 18.20 7.15
CA SER A 225 -7.55 17.65 5.86
C SER A 225 -8.62 18.48 5.15
N THR A 226 -8.55 18.49 3.82
CA THR A 226 -9.60 19.10 2.99
C THR A 226 -10.86 18.26 2.95
N GLU A 227 -10.72 16.95 3.19
CA GLU A 227 -11.82 15.99 3.26
C GLU A 227 -12.48 16.05 4.63
N TYR A 228 -13.73 16.51 4.67
CA TYR A 228 -14.41 16.79 5.94
C TYR A 228 -14.59 15.53 6.81
N ASN A 229 -14.78 14.36 6.19
CA ASN A 229 -14.92 13.08 6.88
C ASN A 229 -13.63 12.69 7.60
N ILE A 230 -12.46 12.89 6.98
CA ILE A 230 -11.16 12.60 7.60
C ILE A 230 -10.96 13.48 8.84
N ALA A 231 -11.21 14.78 8.70
CA ALA A 231 -11.08 15.73 9.81
C ALA A 231 -12.03 15.41 10.97
N ILE A 232 -13.30 15.09 10.68
CA ILE A 232 -14.30 14.75 11.70
C ILE A 232 -13.94 13.45 12.43
N LEU A 233 -13.46 12.42 11.71
CA LEU A 233 -13.04 11.17 12.33
C LEU A 233 -11.80 11.36 13.22
N ALA A 234 -10.85 12.19 12.79
CA ALA A 234 -9.70 12.54 13.63
C ALA A 234 -10.13 13.28 14.91
N CYS A 235 -11.07 14.22 14.79
CA CYS A 235 -11.65 14.89 15.95
C CYS A 235 -12.30 13.90 16.93
N ASP A 236 -13.10 12.94 16.44
CA ASP A 236 -13.74 11.94 17.31
C ASP A 236 -12.74 10.96 17.94
N GLU A 237 -11.66 10.62 17.25
CA GLU A 237 -10.59 9.77 17.75
C GLU A 237 -9.82 10.45 18.89
N ILE A 238 -9.36 11.69 18.69
CA ILE A 238 -8.64 12.48 19.70
C ILE A 238 -9.50 12.66 20.96
N MET A 239 -10.80 12.94 20.80
CA MET A 239 -11.69 13.13 21.95
C MET A 239 -12.06 11.85 22.70
N LYS A 240 -11.58 10.67 22.26
CA LYS A 240 -11.65 9.43 23.04
C LYS A 240 -10.44 9.24 23.95
N GLU A 241 -9.36 9.98 23.72
CA GLU A 241 -8.17 9.91 24.58
C GLU A 241 -8.45 10.50 25.96
N ASP A 242 -7.77 9.96 26.97
CA ASP A 242 -7.80 10.51 28.31
C ASP A 242 -6.90 11.75 28.40
N ASN A 243 -7.31 12.75 29.18
CA ASN A 243 -6.52 13.95 29.48
C ASN A 243 -6.15 14.83 28.26
N VAL A 244 -7.08 15.00 27.31
CA VAL A 244 -6.94 15.98 26.21
C VAL A 244 -6.69 17.39 26.79
N SER A 245 -5.63 18.07 26.33
CA SER A 245 -5.30 19.42 26.77
C SER A 245 -6.28 20.47 26.21
N VAL A 246 -6.32 21.65 26.82
CA VAL A 246 -7.17 22.75 26.34
C VAL A 246 -6.77 23.19 24.93
N GLU A 247 -5.48 23.21 24.60
CA GLU A 247 -5.00 23.58 23.25
C GLU A 247 -5.43 22.55 22.19
N VAL A 248 -5.36 21.26 22.52
CA VAL A 248 -5.80 20.18 21.62
C VAL A 248 -7.32 20.24 21.45
N ALA A 249 -8.07 20.46 22.53
CA ALA A 249 -9.51 20.63 22.47
C ALA A 249 -9.92 21.82 21.58
N GLN A 250 -9.23 22.96 21.69
CA GLN A 250 -9.46 24.10 20.80
C GLN A 250 -9.22 23.73 19.33
N SER A 251 -8.12 23.02 19.03
CA SER A 251 -7.80 22.55 17.68
C SER A 251 -8.86 21.60 17.12
N VAL A 252 -9.38 20.69 17.95
CA VAL A 252 -10.49 19.80 17.59
C VAL A 252 -11.76 20.60 17.29
N PHE A 253 -12.09 21.58 18.13
CA PHE A 253 -13.28 22.41 17.93
C PHE A 253 -13.21 23.18 16.61
N ASP A 254 -12.07 23.80 16.33
CA ASP A 254 -11.85 24.57 15.10
C ASP A 254 -11.88 23.68 13.85
N SER A 255 -11.25 22.51 13.92
CA SER A 255 -11.24 21.51 12.84
C SER A 255 -12.66 20.98 12.55
N ALA A 256 -13.38 20.54 13.57
CA ALA A 256 -14.75 20.03 13.40
C ALA A 256 -15.71 21.10 12.86
N SER A 257 -15.59 22.35 13.33
CA SER A 257 -16.37 23.47 12.83
C SER A 257 -16.09 23.76 11.36
N LYS A 258 -14.81 23.78 10.97
CA LYS A 258 -14.37 23.96 9.58
C LYS A 258 -14.85 22.82 8.68
N ALA A 259 -14.77 21.58 9.15
CA ALA A 259 -15.21 20.40 8.42
C ALA A 259 -16.74 20.41 8.18
N LEU A 260 -17.53 20.82 9.17
CA LEU A 260 -18.97 21.03 9.00
C LEU A 260 -19.27 22.06 7.92
N ALA A 261 -18.58 23.21 7.95
CA ALA A 261 -18.77 24.29 6.97
C ALA A 261 -18.41 23.88 5.54
N LYS A 262 -17.47 22.94 5.37
CA LYS A 262 -17.02 22.43 4.06
C LYS A 262 -17.92 21.37 3.42
N GLY A 263 -18.97 20.91 4.11
CA GLY A 263 -19.88 19.91 3.56
C GLY A 263 -20.41 18.93 4.60
N GLY A 264 -19.70 18.75 5.72
CA GLY A 264 -20.12 17.84 6.79
C GLY A 264 -21.50 18.19 7.36
N VAL A 265 -21.97 19.43 7.25
CA VAL A 265 -23.31 19.85 7.67
C VAL A 265 -24.45 19.17 6.89
N ASN A 266 -24.19 18.70 5.67
CA ASN A 266 -25.16 18.03 4.81
C ASN A 266 -25.06 16.50 4.90
N ASP A 267 -24.05 15.98 5.60
CA ASP A 267 -23.79 14.55 5.72
C ASP A 267 -24.37 14.01 7.03
N SER A 268 -25.45 13.25 6.95
CA SER A 268 -26.14 12.68 8.11
C SER A 268 -25.26 11.71 8.93
N SER A 269 -24.21 11.14 8.34
CA SER A 269 -23.31 10.21 9.01
C SER A 269 -22.28 10.96 9.86
N TYR A 270 -21.71 12.04 9.34
CA TYR A 270 -20.60 12.76 10.00
C TYR A 270 -21.05 13.96 10.82
N LYS A 271 -22.16 14.62 10.46
CA LYS A 271 -22.70 15.75 11.22
C LYS A 271 -22.88 15.49 12.71
N PRO A 272 -23.50 14.37 13.16
CA PRO A 272 -23.66 14.12 14.60
C PRO A 272 -22.30 13.87 15.28
N ILE A 273 -21.33 13.27 14.58
CA ILE A 273 -19.98 13.03 15.10
C ILE A 273 -19.25 14.36 15.31
N ALA A 274 -19.34 15.30 14.36
CA ALA A 274 -18.73 16.62 14.50
C ALA A 274 -19.30 17.37 15.72
N TYR A 275 -20.62 17.39 15.90
CA TYR A 275 -21.24 18.01 17.07
C TYR A 275 -20.84 17.33 18.38
N LYS A 276 -20.73 15.99 18.39
CA LYS A 276 -20.19 15.26 19.54
C LYS A 276 -18.78 15.74 19.88
N SER A 277 -17.88 15.80 18.90
CA SER A 277 -16.49 16.22 19.12
C SER A 277 -16.39 17.68 19.56
N MET A 278 -17.17 18.59 18.96
CA MET A 278 -17.24 20.00 19.37
C MET A 278 -17.74 20.14 20.82
N GLY A 279 -18.76 19.38 21.22
CA GLY A 279 -19.27 19.41 22.59
C GLY A 279 -18.28 18.86 23.61
N LEU A 280 -17.56 17.79 23.27
CA LEU A 280 -16.50 17.25 24.13
C LEU A 280 -15.35 18.24 24.27
N ALA A 281 -14.92 18.87 23.17
CA ALA A 281 -13.89 19.90 23.20
C ALA A 281 -14.31 21.08 24.08
N GLN A 282 -15.55 21.54 23.96
CA GLN A 282 -16.06 22.63 24.79
C GLN A 282 -16.12 22.29 26.29
N LEU A 283 -16.40 21.04 26.65
CA LEU A 283 -16.28 20.61 28.05
C LEU A 283 -14.84 20.73 28.57
N VAL A 284 -13.86 20.31 27.78
CA VAL A 284 -12.43 20.44 28.16
C VAL A 284 -12.05 21.91 28.32
N MET A 285 -12.59 22.79 27.47
CA MET A 285 -12.40 24.24 27.56
C MET A 285 -13.23 24.92 28.68
N GLY A 286 -14.05 24.19 29.44
CA GLY A 286 -14.90 24.72 30.51
C GLY A 286 -16.21 25.39 30.04
N ASN A 287 -16.53 25.32 28.75
CA ASN A 287 -17.71 25.94 28.14
C ASN A 287 -18.93 25.01 28.21
N GLU A 288 -19.41 24.76 29.43
CA GLU A 288 -20.42 23.74 29.72
C GLU A 288 -21.78 23.98 29.02
N LYS A 289 -22.20 25.24 28.85
CA LYS A 289 -23.48 25.58 28.21
C LYS A 289 -23.44 25.28 26.72
N GLU A 290 -22.37 25.70 26.05
CA GLU A 290 -22.16 25.46 24.64
C GLU A 290 -21.97 23.96 24.37
N ALA A 291 -21.24 23.27 25.26
CA ALA A 291 -21.06 21.83 25.17
C ALA A 291 -22.39 21.08 25.18
N LEU A 292 -23.29 21.46 26.10
CA LEU A 292 -24.62 20.86 26.17
C LEU A 292 -25.43 21.11 24.88
N LYS A 293 -25.37 22.33 24.32
CA LYS A 293 -26.04 22.64 23.04
C LYS A 293 -25.54 21.74 21.90
N ASN A 294 -24.22 21.54 21.80
CA ASN A 294 -23.65 20.65 20.80
C ASN A 294 -24.05 19.19 21.03
N PHE A 295 -24.10 18.71 22.27
CA PHE A 295 -24.59 17.37 22.57
C PHE A 295 -26.06 17.17 22.21
N ASP A 296 -26.90 18.18 22.44
CA ASP A 296 -28.31 18.11 22.09
C ASP A 296 -28.52 18.00 20.57
N GLU A 297 -27.78 18.78 19.78
CA GLU A 297 -27.80 18.66 18.32
C GLU A 297 -27.29 17.28 17.87
N ALA A 298 -26.19 16.79 18.44
CA ALA A 298 -25.66 15.46 18.14
C ALA A 298 -26.69 14.35 18.43
N MET A 299 -27.37 14.40 19.59
CA MET A 299 -28.37 13.40 20.00
C MET A 299 -29.68 13.52 19.22
N LYS A 300 -30.07 14.72 18.81
CA LYS A 300 -31.23 14.94 17.93
C LYS A 300 -31.03 14.26 16.58
N LEU A 301 -29.81 14.32 16.04
CA LEU A 301 -29.43 13.71 14.78
C LEU A 301 -29.18 12.20 14.91
N ASN A 302 -28.54 11.77 15.99
CA ASN A 302 -28.28 10.37 16.29
C ASN A 302 -28.47 10.09 17.80
N PRO A 303 -29.64 9.58 18.21
CA PRO A 303 -29.92 9.28 19.62
C PRO A 303 -29.00 8.22 20.24
N LYS A 304 -28.30 7.41 19.42
CA LYS A 304 -27.39 6.34 19.84
C LYS A 304 -25.91 6.76 19.86
N ILE A 305 -25.61 8.06 19.75
CA ILE A 305 -24.22 8.58 19.71
C ILE A 305 -23.45 8.52 21.04
N GLY A 306 -24.05 7.94 22.09
CA GLY A 306 -23.36 7.67 23.36
C GLY A 306 -23.26 8.87 24.32
N LEU A 307 -23.98 9.97 24.07
CA LEU A 307 -23.89 11.19 24.88
C LEU A 307 -24.92 11.29 26.02
N LYS A 308 -25.99 10.49 26.00
CA LYS A 308 -27.15 10.64 26.90
C LYS A 308 -26.78 10.86 28.37
N ARG A 309 -26.00 9.95 28.96
CA ARG A 309 -25.60 10.04 30.38
C ARG A 309 -24.77 11.30 30.67
N LYS A 310 -23.87 11.67 29.76
CA LYS A 310 -23.01 12.84 29.91
C LYS A 310 -23.84 14.12 29.84
N SER A 311 -24.78 14.22 28.89
CA SER A 311 -25.69 15.35 28.76
C SER A 311 -26.63 15.50 29.96
N ASP A 312 -27.21 14.41 30.46
CA ASP A 312 -28.11 14.43 31.63
C ASP A 312 -27.37 14.93 32.89
N SER A 313 -26.14 14.46 33.11
CA SER A 313 -25.32 14.91 34.24
C SER A 313 -24.97 16.40 34.11
N LEU A 314 -24.66 16.87 32.91
CA LEU A 314 -24.32 18.26 32.64
C LEU A 314 -25.53 19.19 32.83
N ARG A 315 -26.73 18.78 32.36
CA ARG A 315 -28.00 19.49 32.60
C ARG A 315 -28.27 19.65 34.09
N LYS A 316 -28.11 18.58 34.87
CA LYS A 316 -28.33 18.64 36.32
C LYS A 316 -27.38 19.63 36.99
N LYS A 317 -26.09 19.62 36.62
CA LYS A 317 -25.09 20.56 37.14
C LYS A 317 -25.47 22.01 36.83
N LEU A 318 -25.83 22.31 35.58
CA LEU A 318 -26.18 23.66 35.13
C LEU A 318 -27.49 24.19 35.72
N ASN A 319 -28.43 23.30 36.08
CA ASN A 319 -29.70 23.69 36.73
C ASN A 319 -29.61 23.79 38.26
N SER A 320 -28.49 23.33 38.85
CA SER A 320 -28.25 23.36 40.30
C SER A 320 -27.36 24.54 40.73
N ASN A 321 -26.91 25.35 39.76
CA ASN A 321 -26.15 26.59 39.93
C ASN A 321 -27.02 27.78 39.49
#